data_AF-A0A8H7AW68-F1
#
_entry.id   AF-A0A8H7AW68-F1
#
_cell.length_a   1.000
_cell.length_b   1.000
_cell.length_c   1.000
_cell.angle_alpha   90.00
_cell.angle_beta   90.00
_cell.angle_gamma   90.00
#
_symmetry.space_group_name_H-M   'P 1'
#
loop_
_entity.id
_entity.type
_entity.pdbx_description
1 polymer ?
#
loop_
_entity_poly.entity_id
_entity_poly.type
_entity_poly.pdbx_seq_one_letter_code
_entity_poly.pdbx_strand_id
1 'polypeptide(L)'
;MADEPTTPSLAPWQIHNRFVDIICSDACPILDLIPSYDRFRFDLNQSENTVVMYMGEYGDSEIIAYPDGSVTKRVIRDSNIRKAGTTIKVIKPMGGQFRAVAPFSWSDSLRQGIITPMSAPTHALVLVYMHIWVLKTEEKNVDLPLPGYQGLYDALVLIRNAIETENMLPIRQRRIPAEVLSAHQLGKIDKDKSTKGDVEMEGA
;
A
#
# COMPACT_ATOMS: atom_id res chain seq x y z
N MET A 1 30.66 -12.13 16.16
CA MET A 1 29.88 -12.09 14.92
C MET A 1 28.51 -11.58 15.33
N ALA A 2 28.07 -10.46 14.77
CA ALA A 2 26.78 -9.88 15.11
C ALA A 2 25.70 -10.69 14.39
N ASP A 3 24.76 -11.24 15.15
CA ASP A 3 23.55 -11.84 14.60
C ASP A 3 22.84 -10.81 13.74
N GLU A 4 22.65 -11.15 12.47
CA GLU A 4 21.81 -10.36 11.56
C GLU A 4 20.40 -10.29 12.16
N PRO A 5 19.77 -9.11 12.26
CA PRO A 5 18.39 -9.02 12.69
C PRO A 5 17.54 -9.60 11.56
N THR A 6 17.17 -10.87 11.70
CA THR A 6 16.17 -11.50 10.86
C THR A 6 14.88 -10.72 11.07
N THR A 7 14.57 -9.82 10.12
CA THR A 7 13.29 -9.10 10.09
C THR A 7 12.18 -10.12 10.33
N PRO A 8 11.36 -10.00 11.39
CA PRO A 8 10.28 -10.94 11.61
C PRO A 8 9.35 -10.85 10.40
N SER A 9 9.38 -11.92 9.60
CA SER A 9 8.33 -12.19 8.63
C SER A 9 7.05 -12.31 9.44
N LEU A 10 6.24 -11.25 9.49
CA LEU A 10 4.88 -11.36 10.00
C LEU A 10 4.26 -12.57 9.31
N ALA A 11 3.93 -13.58 10.10
CA ALA A 11 3.31 -14.76 9.54
C ALA A 11 1.95 -14.30 8.98
N PRO A 12 1.64 -14.54 7.70
CA PRO A 12 0.46 -13.99 7.03
C PRO A 12 -0.83 -14.14 7.86
N TRP A 13 -0.96 -15.22 8.63
CA TRP A 13 -2.10 -15.47 9.52
C TRP A 13 -2.38 -14.38 10.57
N GLN A 14 -1.39 -13.62 11.05
CA GLN A 14 -1.61 -12.54 12.04
C GLN A 14 -2.27 -11.30 11.40
N ILE A 15 -1.93 -11.04 10.14
CA ILE A 15 -2.56 -10.00 9.33
C ILE A 15 -3.94 -10.49 8.91
N HIS A 16 -4.07 -11.78 8.55
CA HIS A 16 -5.37 -12.40 8.27
C HIS A 16 -6.31 -12.28 9.47
N ASN A 17 -5.93 -12.70 10.68
CA ASN A 17 -6.80 -12.64 11.85
C ASN A 17 -7.25 -11.21 12.20
N ARG A 18 -6.51 -10.18 11.79
CA ARG A 18 -6.83 -8.78 12.09
C ARG A 18 -7.65 -8.09 10.99
N PHE A 19 -7.54 -8.53 9.74
CA PHE A 19 -8.13 -7.84 8.59
C PHE A 19 -8.94 -8.73 7.63
N VAL A 20 -8.82 -10.06 7.68
CA VAL A 20 -9.56 -10.97 6.78
C VAL A 20 -11.02 -11.12 7.18
N ASP A 21 -11.33 -11.05 8.48
CA ASP A 21 -12.73 -11.02 8.93
C ASP A 21 -13.46 -9.73 8.49
N ILE A 22 -12.71 -8.71 8.05
CA ILE A 22 -13.24 -7.39 7.69
C ILE A 22 -13.73 -7.34 6.23
N ILE A 23 -13.34 -8.30 5.39
CA ILE A 23 -13.42 -8.14 3.94
C ILE A 23 -14.15 -9.32 3.28
N CYS A 24 -14.97 -9.00 2.28
CA CYS A 24 -15.69 -9.99 1.48
C CYS A 24 -14.74 -10.90 0.68
N SER A 25 -15.15 -12.16 0.45
CA SER A 25 -14.37 -13.22 -0.21
C SER A 25 -13.75 -12.82 -1.57
N ASP A 26 -14.36 -11.89 -2.29
CA ASP A 26 -13.95 -11.39 -3.60
C ASP A 26 -12.80 -10.37 -3.56
N ALA A 27 -12.55 -9.76 -2.39
CA ALA A 27 -11.45 -8.82 -2.16
C ALA A 27 -10.28 -9.43 -1.35
N CYS A 28 -10.47 -10.63 -0.79
CA CYS A 28 -9.42 -11.39 -0.09
C CYS A 28 -8.11 -11.56 -0.87
N PRO A 29 -8.10 -11.90 -2.18
CA PRO A 29 -6.84 -12.11 -2.90
C PRO A 29 -5.94 -10.85 -2.97
N ILE A 30 -6.51 -9.66 -2.79
CA ILE A 30 -5.74 -8.41 -2.77
C ILE A 30 -5.14 -8.16 -1.40
N LEU A 31 -5.76 -8.64 -0.31
CA LEU A 31 -5.20 -8.53 1.03
C LEU A 31 -3.87 -9.24 1.16
N ASP A 32 -3.75 -10.42 0.54
CA ASP A 32 -2.52 -11.21 0.55
C ASP A 32 -1.35 -10.46 -0.12
N LEU A 33 -1.65 -9.49 -0.99
CA LEU A 33 -0.66 -8.64 -1.66
C LEU A 33 -0.19 -7.49 -0.78
N ILE A 34 -1.03 -6.96 0.11
CA ILE A 34 -0.73 -5.75 0.89
C ILE A 34 0.56 -5.90 1.72
N PRO A 35 0.82 -7.00 2.44
CA PRO A 35 2.03 -7.16 3.25
C PRO A 35 3.34 -7.22 2.45
N SER A 36 3.27 -7.49 1.14
CA SER A 36 4.42 -7.62 0.25
C SER A 36 4.97 -6.27 -0.26
N TYR A 37 4.29 -5.15 0.02
CA TYR A 37 4.76 -3.82 -0.39
C TYR A 37 5.73 -3.21 0.63
N ASP A 38 7.01 -3.54 0.51
CA ASP A 38 8.07 -3.02 1.39
C ASP A 38 8.54 -1.59 1.03
N ARG A 39 7.88 -0.91 0.08
CA ARG A 39 8.31 0.42 -0.41
C ARG A 39 7.84 1.59 0.45
N PHE A 40 7.08 1.33 1.51
CA PHE A 40 6.57 2.38 2.38
C PHE A 40 7.59 2.77 3.44
N ARG A 41 7.71 4.08 3.65
CA ARG A 41 8.45 4.64 4.77
C ARG A 41 7.44 5.10 5.82
N PHE A 42 7.69 4.71 7.06
CA PHE A 42 6.92 5.13 8.22
C PHE A 42 7.86 5.79 9.21
N ASP A 43 7.39 6.85 9.85
CA ASP A 43 8.10 7.51 10.96
C ASP A 43 7.19 7.42 12.20
N LEU A 44 7.76 7.18 13.38
CA LEU A 44 7.04 7.25 14.66
C LEU A 44 7.37 8.58 15.35
N ASN A 45 6.36 9.41 15.58
CA ASN A 45 6.51 10.56 16.44
C ASN A 45 6.49 10.09 17.91
N GLN A 46 7.66 9.98 18.54
CA GLN A 46 7.78 9.46 19.90
C GLN A 46 7.05 10.31 20.95
N SER A 47 6.91 11.63 20.75
CA SER A 47 6.26 12.50 21.73
C SER A 47 4.73 12.36 21.72
N GLU A 48 4.16 12.11 20.54
CA GLU A 48 2.71 11.96 20.33
C GLU A 48 2.30 10.49 20.15
N ASN A 49 3.29 9.59 20.19
CA ASN A 49 3.14 8.15 19.94
C ASN A 49 2.31 7.87 18.67
N THR A 50 2.53 8.68 17.64
CA THR A 50 1.73 8.70 16.42
C THR A 50 2.58 8.23 15.25
N VAL A 51 2.12 7.19 14.57
CA VAL A 51 2.75 6.70 13.34
C VAL A 51 2.31 7.57 12.18
N VAL A 52 3.26 7.98 11.34
CA VAL A 52 2.97 8.69 10.09
C VAL A 52 3.50 7.90 8.91
N MET A 53 2.78 7.99 7.79
CA MET A 53 3.07 7.24 6.58
C MET A 53 3.46 8.19 5.45
N TYR A 54 4.58 7.92 4.80
CA TYR A 54 4.97 8.64 3.60
C TYR A 54 4.15 8.18 2.37
N MET A 55 3.52 9.13 1.69
CA MET A 55 2.58 8.90 0.59
C MET A 55 3.12 9.28 -0.79
N GLY A 56 4.22 10.03 -0.87
CA GLY A 56 4.82 10.45 -2.14
C GLY A 56 5.45 11.83 -2.10
N GLU A 57 5.85 12.32 -3.28
CA GLU A 57 6.54 13.62 -3.42
C GLU A 57 5.69 14.63 -4.17
N TYR A 58 5.73 15.89 -3.71
CA TYR A 58 5.24 17.05 -4.44
C TYR A 58 6.33 18.11 -4.52
N GLY A 59 7.02 18.19 -5.67
CA GLY A 59 8.16 19.09 -5.84
C GLY A 59 9.32 18.72 -4.90
N ASP A 60 9.67 19.63 -3.99
CA ASP A 60 10.72 19.46 -2.97
C ASP A 60 10.17 19.12 -1.57
N SER A 61 8.96 18.55 -1.53
CA SER A 61 8.28 18.20 -0.29
C SER A 61 7.76 16.77 -0.33
N GLU A 62 7.66 16.19 0.85
CA GLU A 62 7.04 14.89 1.10
C GLU A 62 5.60 15.09 1.51
N ILE A 63 4.73 14.22 1.03
CA ILE A 63 3.34 14.14 1.45
C ILE A 63 3.25 13.04 2.50
N ILE A 64 2.73 13.39 3.67
CA ILE A 64 2.69 12.54 4.86
C ILE A 64 1.23 12.38 5.28
N ALA A 65 0.80 11.15 5.48
CA ALA A 65 -0.53 10.82 6.01
C ALA A 65 -0.46 10.44 7.49
N TYR A 66 -1.50 10.82 8.22
CA TYR A 66 -1.70 10.56 9.63
C TYR A 66 -2.89 9.61 9.84
N PRO A 67 -2.92 8.90 10.98
CA PRO A 67 -3.98 7.94 11.28
C PRO A 67 -5.36 8.61 11.47
N ASP A 68 -5.41 9.91 11.77
CA ASP A 68 -6.64 10.69 11.90
C ASP A 68 -7.28 11.06 10.55
N GLY A 69 -6.63 10.70 9.43
CA GLY A 69 -7.10 11.04 8.09
C GLY A 69 -6.52 12.34 7.54
N SER A 70 -5.68 13.05 8.29
CA SER A 70 -5.01 14.25 7.83
C SER A 70 -3.80 13.94 6.94
N VAL A 71 -3.55 14.84 5.99
CA VAL A 71 -2.40 14.82 5.09
C VAL A 71 -1.66 16.14 5.23
N THR A 72 -0.35 16.06 5.49
CA THR A 72 0.51 17.24 5.58
C THR A 72 1.62 17.18 4.53
N LYS A 73 2.18 18.35 4.26
CA LYS A 73 3.31 18.52 3.35
C LYS A 73 4.54 18.90 4.17
N ARG A 74 5.54 18.01 4.22
CA ARG A 74 6.82 18.24 4.88
C ARG A 74 7.85 18.72 3.86
N VAL A 75 8.27 19.98 3.96
CA VAL A 75 9.33 20.53 3.11
C VAL A 75 10.68 19.93 3.54
N ILE A 76 11.41 19.31 2.62
CA ILE A 76 12.67 18.61 2.94
C ILE A 76 13.87 19.59 3.00
N ARG A 77 13.72 20.79 2.43
CA ARG A 77 14.86 21.73 2.27
C ARG A 77 15.05 22.62 3.50
N ASP A 78 16.17 22.37 4.20
CA ASP A 78 16.71 23.27 5.22
C ASP A 78 17.26 24.55 4.58
N SER A 79 16.73 25.70 4.99
CA SER A 79 17.18 27.02 4.56
C SER A 79 18.57 27.39 5.09
N ASN A 80 19.09 26.68 6.11
CA ASN A 80 20.43 26.89 6.65
C ASN A 80 21.53 26.33 5.73
N ILE A 81 21.25 25.29 4.94
CA ILE A 81 22.21 24.73 3.95
C ILE A 81 22.48 25.74 2.82
N ARG A 82 21.54 26.65 2.53
CA ARG A 82 21.74 27.73 1.54
C ARG A 82 22.75 28.79 1.98
N LYS A 83 22.95 29.00 3.29
CA LYS A 83 23.87 30.04 3.78
C LYS A 83 25.36 29.68 3.63
N ALA A 84 25.70 28.43 3.27
CA ALA A 84 27.08 27.97 3.14
C ALA A 84 27.59 27.89 1.67
N GLY A 85 26.81 28.28 0.67
CA GLY A 85 27.25 28.24 -0.74
C GLY A 85 27.47 26.83 -1.31
N THR A 86 27.22 25.78 -0.54
CA THR A 86 27.34 24.39 -0.98
C THR A 86 26.16 24.05 -1.88
N THR A 87 26.37 24.14 -3.18
CA THR A 87 25.41 23.70 -4.19
C THR A 87 25.40 22.17 -4.17
N ILE A 88 24.68 21.57 -3.23
CA ILE A 88 24.41 20.14 -3.28
C ILE A 88 23.56 19.96 -4.53
N LYS A 89 24.06 19.18 -5.49
CA LYS A 89 23.37 18.78 -6.73
C LYS A 89 22.13 17.95 -6.40
N VAL A 90 21.11 18.55 -5.80
CA VAL A 90 19.78 17.96 -5.69
C VAL A 90 18.98 18.51 -6.86
N ILE A 91 19.20 17.88 -8.02
CA ILE A 91 18.41 18.12 -9.24
C ILE A 91 17.04 17.46 -9.02
N LYS A 92 16.20 18.07 -8.18
CA LYS A 92 14.76 17.79 -8.16
C LYS A 92 14.04 19.04 -8.68
N PRO A 93 13.27 18.95 -9.77
CA PRO A 93 12.63 20.11 -10.39
C PRO A 93 11.71 20.81 -9.39
N MET A 94 11.78 22.15 -9.34
CA MET A 94 10.86 22.97 -8.56
C MET A 94 9.53 23.07 -9.31
N GLY A 95 8.43 22.72 -8.64
CA GLY A 95 7.10 22.60 -9.25
C GLY A 95 6.90 21.23 -9.91
N GLY A 96 5.86 20.52 -9.49
CA GLY A 96 5.56 19.19 -10.02
C GLY A 96 4.16 18.71 -9.69
N GLN A 97 3.66 17.80 -10.52
CA GLN A 97 2.49 16.98 -10.20
C GLN A 97 2.82 16.05 -9.03
N PHE A 98 1.85 15.81 -8.16
CA PHE A 98 1.99 14.86 -7.06
C PHE A 98 2.34 13.46 -7.58
N ARG A 99 3.41 12.87 -7.05
CA ARG A 99 3.85 11.51 -7.36
C ARG A 99 3.60 10.62 -6.15
N ALA A 100 2.41 10.04 -6.09
CA ALA A 100 2.07 9.05 -5.08
C ALA A 100 2.95 7.80 -5.20
N VAL A 101 3.16 7.11 -4.07
CA VAL A 101 3.77 5.77 -4.06
C VAL A 101 2.70 4.70 -4.31
N ALA A 102 3.14 3.51 -4.76
CA ALA A 102 2.26 2.36 -4.92
C ALA A 102 1.72 1.88 -3.55
N PRO A 103 0.48 1.36 -3.47
CA PRO A 103 -0.46 1.17 -4.57
C PRO A 103 -1.34 2.40 -4.82
N PHE A 104 -1.19 3.49 -4.04
CA PHE A 104 -1.99 4.71 -4.21
C PHE A 104 -1.79 5.35 -5.59
N SER A 105 -0.64 5.12 -6.24
CA SER A 105 -0.39 5.58 -7.60
C SER A 105 -1.10 4.77 -8.70
N TRP A 106 -1.67 3.59 -8.39
CA TRP A 106 -2.23 2.69 -9.40
C TRP A 106 -3.66 3.02 -9.78
N SER A 107 -4.42 3.61 -8.85
CA SER A 107 -5.76 4.10 -9.09
C SER A 107 -5.78 5.62 -9.00
N ASP A 108 -6.35 6.28 -10.01
CA ASP A 108 -6.54 7.73 -9.97
C ASP A 108 -7.42 8.15 -8.78
N SER A 109 -8.40 7.34 -8.41
CA SER A 109 -9.27 7.60 -7.24
C SER A 109 -8.50 7.56 -5.93
N LEU A 110 -7.62 6.56 -5.74
CA LEU A 110 -6.74 6.51 -4.57
C LEU A 110 -5.76 7.68 -4.55
N ARG A 111 -5.17 8.03 -5.71
CA ARG A 111 -4.26 9.17 -5.82
C ARG A 111 -4.93 10.50 -5.48
N GLN A 112 -6.14 10.72 -6.00
CA GLN A 112 -6.94 11.92 -5.73
C GLN A 112 -7.47 11.97 -4.30
N GLY A 113 -7.66 10.80 -3.67
CA GLY A 113 -8.08 10.66 -2.29
C GLY A 113 -7.03 11.08 -1.24
N ILE A 114 -5.79 11.39 -1.65
CA ILE A 114 -4.70 11.89 -0.80
C ILE A 114 -4.84 13.42 -0.69
N ILE A 115 -5.87 13.84 0.04
CA ILE A 115 -6.14 15.23 0.44
C ILE A 115 -6.59 15.23 1.90
N THR A 116 -6.71 16.40 2.54
CA THR A 116 -7.22 16.49 3.92
C THR A 116 -8.67 16.96 3.92
N PRO A 117 -9.61 16.23 4.55
CA PRO A 117 -9.46 14.86 5.04
C PRO A 117 -9.34 13.85 3.90
N MET A 118 -8.66 12.72 4.14
CA MET A 118 -8.53 11.66 3.14
C MET A 118 -9.90 11.07 2.80
N SER A 119 -10.04 10.61 1.55
CA SER A 119 -11.21 9.81 1.17
C SER A 119 -11.26 8.51 1.99
N ALA A 120 -12.47 8.02 2.29
CA ALA A 120 -12.64 6.80 3.10
C ALA A 120 -11.84 5.59 2.57
N PRO A 121 -11.77 5.31 1.25
CA PRO A 121 -10.95 4.23 0.74
C PRO A 121 -9.45 4.43 0.96
N THR A 122 -8.97 5.66 0.72
CA THR A 122 -7.54 5.98 0.89
C THR A 122 -7.14 5.88 2.36
N HIS A 123 -7.95 6.42 3.27
CA HIS A 123 -7.71 6.40 4.70
C HIS A 123 -7.71 4.98 5.27
N ALA A 124 -8.70 4.16 4.90
CA ALA A 124 -8.76 2.77 5.33
C ALA A 124 -7.51 1.99 4.91
N LEU A 125 -7.03 2.20 3.67
CA LEU A 125 -5.82 1.56 3.17
C LEU A 125 -4.56 2.05 3.91
N VAL A 126 -4.44 3.35 4.19
CA VAL A 126 -3.35 3.91 5.02
C VAL A 126 -3.32 3.24 6.39
N LEU A 127 -4.48 3.12 7.05
CA LEU A 127 -4.57 2.49 8.37
C LEU A 127 -4.11 1.02 8.34
N VAL A 128 -4.52 0.25 7.33
CA VAL A 128 -4.04 -1.14 7.17
C VAL A 128 -2.52 -1.19 7.08
N TYR A 129 -1.91 -0.33 6.27
CA TYR A 129 -0.45 -0.27 6.14
C TYR A 129 0.25 0.12 7.44
N MET A 130 -0.29 1.09 8.18
CA MET A 130 0.23 1.48 9.50
C MET A 130 0.11 0.33 10.51
N HIS A 131 -1.01 -0.39 10.53
CA HIS A 131 -1.19 -1.57 11.40
C HIS A 131 -0.20 -2.68 11.06
N ILE A 132 0.02 -2.97 9.77
CA ILE A 132 1.04 -3.93 9.33
C ILE A 132 2.42 -3.49 9.81
N TRP A 133 2.74 -2.21 9.67
CA TRP A 133 4.02 -1.68 10.14
C TRP A 133 4.19 -1.85 11.66
N VAL A 134 3.21 -1.42 12.47
CA VAL A 134 3.24 -1.58 13.94
C VAL A 134 3.42 -3.03 14.36
N LEU A 135 2.75 -3.95 13.65
CA LEU A 135 2.91 -5.39 13.87
C LEU A 135 4.32 -5.88 13.49
N LYS A 136 4.92 -5.40 12.39
CA LYS A 136 6.30 -5.79 11.98
C LYS A 136 7.36 -5.24 12.94
N THR A 137 7.14 -4.06 13.50
CA THR A 137 8.12 -3.36 14.36
C THR A 137 7.93 -3.62 15.85
N GLU A 138 6.92 -4.39 16.24
CA GLU A 138 6.58 -4.70 17.63
C GLU A 138 6.32 -3.45 18.51
N GLU A 139 5.82 -2.37 17.91
CA GLU A 139 5.54 -1.10 18.61
C GLU A 139 4.26 -1.20 19.45
N LYS A 140 4.38 -1.76 20.66
CA LYS A 140 3.24 -2.09 21.54
C LYS A 140 2.43 -0.90 22.06
N ASN A 141 2.98 0.31 21.99
CA ASN A 141 2.34 1.49 22.57
C ASN A 141 1.48 2.26 21.58
N VAL A 142 1.60 2.02 20.27
CA VAL A 142 0.86 2.79 19.27
C VAL A 142 -0.60 2.31 19.21
N ASP A 143 -1.53 3.20 19.56
CA ASP A 143 -2.95 2.97 19.34
C ASP A 143 -3.35 3.52 17.96
N LEU A 144 -3.92 2.66 17.11
CA LEU A 144 -4.32 3.01 15.76
C LEU A 144 -5.82 2.72 15.58
N PRO A 145 -6.59 3.64 14.99
CA PRO A 145 -8.00 3.39 14.71
C PRO A 145 -8.12 2.21 13.73
N LEU A 146 -9.20 1.44 13.88
CA LEU A 146 -9.51 0.38 12.94
C LEU A 146 -9.91 0.99 11.58
N PRO A 147 -9.46 0.41 10.46
CA PRO A 147 -9.92 0.84 9.15
C PRO A 147 -11.44 0.59 9.01
N GLY A 148 -12.14 1.53 8.38
CA GLY A 148 -13.55 1.34 8.06
C GLY A 148 -13.74 0.23 7.04
N TYR A 149 -14.64 -0.72 7.33
CA TYR A 149 -14.91 -1.92 6.52
C TYR A 149 -15.23 -1.57 5.06
N GLN A 150 -16.21 -0.69 4.85
CA GLN A 150 -16.63 -0.28 3.50
C GLN A 150 -15.50 0.42 2.75
N GLY A 151 -14.80 1.35 3.40
CA GLY A 151 -13.67 2.05 2.79
C GLY A 151 -12.56 1.08 2.38
N LEU A 152 -12.26 0.10 3.24
CA LEU A 152 -11.27 -0.91 2.94
C LEU A 152 -11.69 -1.77 1.75
N TYR A 153 -12.94 -2.26 1.72
CA TYR A 153 -13.48 -2.98 0.57
C TYR A 153 -13.33 -2.17 -0.74
N ASP A 154 -13.79 -0.92 -0.73
CA ASP A 154 -13.71 -0.03 -1.89
C ASP A 154 -12.25 0.18 -2.35
N ALA A 155 -11.32 0.34 -1.41
CA ALA A 155 -9.90 0.49 -1.72
C ALA A 155 -9.32 -0.76 -2.42
N LEU A 156 -9.70 -1.96 -1.96
CA LEU A 156 -9.26 -3.22 -2.55
C LEU A 156 -9.85 -3.43 -3.94
N VAL A 157 -11.11 -3.07 -4.14
CA VAL A 157 -11.75 -3.07 -5.47
C VAL A 157 -11.01 -2.11 -6.41
N LEU A 158 -10.63 -0.92 -5.96
CA LEU A 158 -9.86 0.04 -6.76
C LEU A 158 -8.48 -0.52 -7.15
N ILE A 159 -7.78 -1.17 -6.23
CA ILE A 159 -6.49 -1.83 -6.50
C ILE A 159 -6.67 -2.98 -7.49
N ARG A 160 -7.69 -3.82 -7.28
CA ARG A 160 -8.01 -4.94 -8.15
C ARG A 160 -8.26 -4.46 -9.59
N ASN A 161 -9.12 -3.46 -9.75
CA ASN A 161 -9.45 -2.91 -11.06
C ASN A 161 -8.21 -2.32 -11.74
N ALA A 162 -7.31 -1.69 -10.98
CA ALA A 162 -6.03 -1.22 -11.50
C ALA A 162 -5.15 -2.38 -11.99
N ILE A 163 -5.03 -3.46 -11.22
CA ILE A 163 -4.28 -4.67 -11.60
C ILE A 163 -4.88 -5.35 -12.84
N GLU A 164 -6.21 -5.50 -12.89
CA GLU A 164 -6.91 -6.08 -14.04
C GLU A 164 -6.71 -5.24 -15.30
N THR A 165 -6.77 -3.91 -15.17
CA THR A 165 -6.49 -2.96 -16.26
C THR A 165 -5.04 -3.09 -16.74
N GLU A 166 -4.09 -3.17 -15.80
CA GLU A 166 -2.67 -3.27 -16.12
C GLU A 166 -2.32 -4.57 -16.86
N ASN A 167 -3.00 -5.67 -16.53
CA ASN A 167 -2.83 -6.95 -17.20
C ASN A 167 -3.26 -6.92 -18.67
N MET A 168 -4.20 -6.04 -19.03
CA MET A 168 -4.64 -5.84 -20.42
C MET A 168 -3.64 -4.99 -21.24
N LEU A 169 -2.71 -4.30 -20.58
CA LEU A 169 -1.70 -3.48 -21.25
C LEU A 169 -0.54 -4.33 -21.79
N PRO A 170 0.09 -3.90 -22.92
CA PRO A 170 1.37 -4.45 -23.36
C PRO A 170 2.43 -4.35 -22.26
N ILE A 171 3.29 -5.37 -22.11
CA ILE A 171 4.29 -5.47 -21.01
C ILE A 171 5.12 -4.19 -20.85
N ARG A 172 5.53 -3.56 -21.96
CA ARG A 172 6.35 -2.33 -21.95
C ARG A 172 5.65 -1.10 -21.38
N GLN A 173 4.32 -1.13 -21.25
CA GLN A 173 3.50 -0.03 -20.76
C GLN A 173 3.07 -0.24 -19.30
N ARG A 174 3.37 -1.41 -18.72
CA ARG A 174 3.00 -1.77 -17.36
C ARG A 174 3.89 -1.05 -16.33
N ARG A 175 3.25 -0.54 -15.30
CA ARG A 175 3.75 0.21 -14.14
C ARG A 175 3.64 -0.60 -12.86
N ILE A 176 2.71 -1.57 -12.80
CA ILE A 176 2.59 -2.51 -11.69
C ILE A 176 3.63 -3.65 -11.86
N PRO A 177 4.41 -3.99 -10.82
CA PRO A 177 5.41 -5.06 -10.87
C PRO A 177 4.80 -6.41 -11.28
N ALA A 178 5.55 -7.21 -12.04
CA ALA A 178 5.07 -8.49 -12.57
C ALA A 178 4.71 -9.49 -11.47
N GLU A 179 5.41 -9.43 -10.33
CA GLU A 179 5.17 -10.27 -9.15
C GLU A 179 3.73 -10.06 -8.63
N VAL A 180 3.31 -8.79 -8.54
CA VAL A 180 1.95 -8.41 -8.13
C VAL A 180 0.91 -8.88 -9.15
N LEU A 181 1.19 -8.68 -10.43
CA LEU A 181 0.28 -9.09 -11.51
C LEU A 181 0.08 -10.62 -11.53
N SER A 182 1.14 -11.37 -11.26
CA SER A 182 1.13 -12.84 -11.22
C SER A 182 0.42 -13.39 -9.98
N ALA A 183 0.60 -12.76 -8.82
CA ALA A 183 -0.05 -13.17 -7.58
C ALA A 183 -1.58 -13.00 -7.64
N HIS A 184 -2.08 -12.02 -8.41
CA HIS A 184 -3.52 -11.90 -8.70
C HIS A 184 -4.07 -13.04 -9.60
N GLN A 185 -3.23 -13.68 -10.42
CA GLN A 185 -3.66 -14.76 -11.32
C GLN A 185 -3.86 -16.10 -10.59
N LEU A 186 -3.18 -16.33 -9.45
CA LEU A 186 -3.34 -17.57 -8.68
C LEU A 186 -4.78 -17.81 -8.23
N GLY A 187 -5.56 -16.76 -7.93
CA GLY A 187 -6.98 -16.91 -7.58
C GLY A 187 -7.91 -17.28 -8.76
N LYS A 188 -7.46 -17.17 -10.02
CA LYS A 188 -8.25 -17.55 -11.21
C LYS A 188 -7.89 -18.95 -11.73
N ILE A 189 -6.65 -19.40 -11.55
CA ILE A 189 -6.19 -20.71 -12.06
C ILE A 189 -6.87 -21.87 -11.32
N ASP A 190 -7.21 -21.71 -10.04
CA ASP A 190 -7.90 -22.76 -9.27
C ASP A 190 -9.39 -22.90 -9.62
N LYS A 191 -10.03 -21.91 -10.27
CA LYS A 191 -11.40 -22.05 -10.76
C LYS A 191 -11.49 -22.79 -12.10
N ASP A 192 -10.50 -22.63 -12.97
CA ASP A 192 -10.49 -23.28 -14.29
C ASP A 192 -10.03 -24.75 -14.27
N LYS A 193 -9.46 -25.22 -13.15
CA LYS A 193 -9.13 -26.65 -12.97
C LYS A 193 -10.26 -27.50 -12.38
N SER A 194 -11.37 -26.90 -11.93
CA SER A 194 -12.47 -27.64 -11.30
C SER A 194 -13.57 -28.11 -12.26
N THR A 195 -13.46 -27.85 -13.57
CA THR A 195 -14.54 -28.12 -14.54
C THR A 195 -14.16 -29.07 -15.67
N LYS A 196 -13.08 -29.86 -15.53
CA LYS A 196 -12.74 -30.93 -16.46
C LYS A 196 -12.36 -32.21 -15.72
N GLY A 197 -13.36 -33.02 -15.44
CA GLY A 197 -13.19 -34.37 -14.93
C GLY A 197 -14.52 -34.92 -14.46
N ASP A 198 -15.39 -35.26 -15.41
CA ASP A 198 -16.31 -36.40 -15.38
C ASP A 198 -17.35 -36.23 -16.49
N VAL A 199 -16.92 -36.51 -17.73
CA VAL A 199 -17.81 -36.89 -18.82
C VAL A 199 -17.14 -38.05 -19.53
N GLU A 200 -17.61 -39.27 -19.26
CA GLU A 200 -17.54 -40.51 -20.05
C GLU A 200 -18.15 -41.63 -19.17
N MET A 201 -19.12 -42.45 -19.55
CA MET A 201 -19.94 -42.63 -20.75
C MET A 201 -21.25 -43.35 -20.35
N GLU A 202 -22.37 -43.01 -20.99
CA GLU A 202 -23.45 -43.97 -21.20
C GLU A 202 -23.08 -44.91 -22.36
N GLY A 203 -23.32 -46.21 -22.18
CA GLY A 203 -23.70 -47.10 -23.29
C GLY A 203 -22.83 -48.34 -23.54
N ALA A 204 -23.24 -49.46 -22.93
CA ALA A 204 -23.35 -50.78 -23.57
C ALA A 204 -24.23 -51.71 -22.70
#